data_AF-A0A7S2IQM3-F1
#
_entry.id   AF-A0A7S2IQM3-F1
#
_cell.length_a   1.000
_cell.length_b   1.000
_cell.length_c   1.000
_cell.angle_alpha   90.00
_cell.angle_beta   90.00
_cell.angle_gamma   90.00
#
_symmetry.space_group_name_H-M   'P 1'
#
loop_
_entity.id
_entity.type
_entity.pdbx_description
1 polymer ?
#
loop_
_entity_poly.entity_id
_entity_poly.type
_entity_poly.pdbx_seq_one_letter_code
_entity_poly.pdbx_strand_id
1 'polypeptide(L)'
;MPCGLRTGEGLGRPQAGPSNGAAMGQPPSRHAMHQRRGAALAPCVRKNSGNGRYLSAQLLWGHSAMQGWRETMEDAHIERPSMLPPDRQSGWAQASLFGVMDGHGGEQVARFCELHLP
;
A
#
# COMPACT_ATOMS: atom_id res chain seq x y z
N MET A 1 9.04 27.46 44.18
CA MET A 1 8.02 28.04 45.08
C MET A 1 6.74 27.23 44.99
N PRO A 2 6.38 26.41 45.98
CA PRO A 2 5.06 25.80 46.11
C PRO A 2 4.10 26.73 46.88
N CYS A 3 2.78 26.62 46.64
CA CYS A 3 1.73 27.26 47.44
C CYS A 3 0.85 26.19 48.11
N GLY A 4 0.36 26.44 49.34
CA GLY A 4 -0.31 25.46 50.21
C GLY A 4 -1.84 25.34 50.04
N LEU A 5 -2.47 24.28 50.59
CA LEU A 5 -3.10 24.23 51.95
C LEU A 5 -4.34 25.16 52.04
N ARG A 6 -5.58 24.75 52.36
CA ARG A 6 -6.18 23.74 53.29
C ARG A 6 -7.64 23.40 52.82
N THR A 7 -8.51 22.50 53.34
CA THR A 7 -8.57 21.40 54.38
C THR A 7 -9.86 20.57 54.13
N GLY A 8 -10.01 19.39 54.75
CA GLY A 8 -11.26 18.59 54.79
C GLY A 8 -11.00 17.08 54.64
N GLU A 9 -10.74 16.32 55.72
CA GLU A 9 -11.72 15.64 56.61
C GLU A 9 -12.31 14.35 56.00
N GLY A 10 -12.20 13.20 56.70
CA GLY A 10 -12.98 11.98 56.36
C GLY A 10 -12.24 10.65 56.05
N LEU A 11 -11.13 10.31 56.73
CA LEU A 11 -10.48 8.98 56.54
C LEU A 11 -11.22 7.84 57.28
N GLY A 12 -12.13 7.17 56.58
CA GLY A 12 -12.74 5.90 57.02
C GLY A 12 -11.77 4.71 56.96
N ARG A 13 -11.92 3.75 57.88
CA ARG A 13 -11.12 2.50 57.90
C ARG A 13 -11.52 1.56 56.75
N PRO A 14 -10.58 0.73 56.23
CA PRO A 14 -10.84 -0.14 55.10
C PRO A 14 -11.72 -1.34 55.48
N GLN A 15 -12.56 -1.78 54.53
CA GLN A 15 -13.13 -3.13 54.52
C GLN A 15 -12.50 -3.94 53.39
N ALA A 16 -12.00 -5.13 53.70
CA ALA A 16 -11.44 -6.03 52.71
C ALA A 16 -12.56 -6.84 52.04
N GLY A 17 -12.86 -6.54 50.77
CA GLY A 17 -13.70 -7.40 49.94
C GLY A 17 -12.94 -8.68 49.52
N PRO A 18 -13.61 -9.83 49.38
CA PRO A 18 -12.94 -11.09 49.06
C PRO A 18 -12.42 -11.11 47.62
N SER A 19 -11.19 -11.61 47.45
CA SER A 19 -10.60 -11.89 46.14
C SER A 19 -11.29 -13.07 45.45
N ASN A 20 -11.63 -12.95 44.17
CA ASN A 20 -11.78 -14.12 43.29
C ASN A 20 -11.75 -13.78 41.80
N GLY A 21 -11.25 -14.74 41.00
CA GLY A 21 -11.52 -14.83 39.56
C GLY A 21 -10.85 -13.79 38.65
N ALA A 22 -9.57 -13.99 38.33
CA ALA A 22 -9.01 -13.43 37.11
C ALA A 22 -9.66 -14.13 35.90
N ALA A 23 -10.67 -13.50 35.30
CA ALA A 23 -11.36 -14.03 34.13
C ALA A 23 -10.39 -14.06 32.93
N MET A 24 -9.88 -15.25 32.62
CA MET A 24 -9.17 -15.53 31.35
C MET A 24 -10.11 -15.20 30.20
N GLY A 25 -9.90 -14.04 29.57
CA GLY A 25 -10.74 -13.57 28.46
C GLY A 25 -10.74 -14.61 27.34
N GLN A 26 -11.94 -15.05 26.94
CA GLN A 26 -12.06 -16.00 25.83
C GLN A 26 -11.37 -15.42 24.58
N PRO A 27 -10.56 -16.20 23.85
CA PRO A 27 -10.00 -15.73 22.60
C PRO A 27 -11.16 -15.37 21.65
N PRO A 28 -11.09 -14.23 20.95
CA PRO A 28 -12.17 -13.76 20.08
C PRO A 28 -12.55 -14.84 19.06
N SER A 29 -13.85 -15.05 18.86
CA SER A 29 -14.34 -16.05 17.92
C SER A 29 -13.85 -15.75 16.49
N ARG A 30 -13.83 -16.78 15.62
CA ARG A 30 -13.34 -16.71 14.23
C ARG A 30 -14.09 -15.73 13.30
N HIS A 31 -14.98 -14.88 13.81
CA HIS A 31 -15.64 -13.80 13.09
C HIS A 31 -15.21 -12.39 13.55
N ALA A 32 -14.49 -12.27 14.68
CA ALA A 32 -14.06 -11.00 15.25
C ALA A 32 -12.66 -10.54 14.76
N MET A 33 -12.34 -10.76 13.47
CA MET A 33 -11.11 -10.27 12.81
C MET A 33 -11.38 -9.16 11.79
N HIS A 34 -12.54 -8.49 11.86
CA HIS A 34 -12.86 -7.28 11.10
C HIS A 34 -12.85 -6.04 12.00
N GLN A 35 -11.66 -5.57 12.40
CA GLN A 35 -11.52 -4.27 13.05
C GLN A 35 -10.29 -3.49 12.53
N ARG A 36 -10.51 -2.20 12.26
CA ARG A 36 -9.48 -1.15 12.02
C ARG A 36 -8.65 -1.27 10.73
N ARG A 37 -9.31 -1.13 9.58
CA ARG A 37 -8.79 -0.35 8.44
C ARG A 37 -9.87 0.56 7.88
N GLY A 38 -9.49 1.77 7.47
CA GLY A 38 -10.38 2.74 6.82
C GLY A 38 -10.55 2.43 5.33
N ALA A 39 -10.98 1.21 5.01
CA ALA A 39 -11.15 0.78 3.62
C ALA A 39 -12.22 1.63 2.91
N ALA A 40 -12.00 1.92 1.62
CA ALA A 40 -13.00 2.59 0.80
C ALA A 40 -14.30 1.76 0.75
N LEU A 41 -15.46 2.44 0.83
CA LEU A 41 -16.78 1.79 0.87
C LEU A 41 -17.12 0.98 -0.39
N ALA A 42 -16.36 1.19 -1.47
CA ALA A 42 -16.43 0.47 -2.74
C ALA A 42 -15.02 0.46 -3.37
N PRO A 43 -14.70 -0.49 -4.27
CA PRO A 43 -13.42 -0.52 -4.94
C PRO A 43 -13.28 0.64 -5.94
N CYS A 44 -12.07 1.17 -6.07
CA CYS A 44 -11.69 2.09 -7.12
C CYS A 44 -11.65 1.35 -8.47
N VAL A 45 -12.79 1.34 -9.17
CA VAL A 45 -12.98 0.68 -10.49
C VAL A 45 -12.51 1.52 -11.68
N ARG A 46 -11.99 2.73 -11.43
CA ARG A 46 -11.40 3.59 -12.47
C ARG A 46 -10.16 2.91 -13.02
N LYS A 47 -10.14 2.72 -14.34
CA LYS A 47 -8.96 2.24 -15.06
C LYS A 47 -8.08 3.42 -15.48
N ASN A 48 -6.77 3.26 -15.35
CA ASN A 48 -5.79 4.01 -16.12
C ASN A 48 -5.34 3.11 -17.27
N SER A 49 -5.74 3.43 -18.50
CA SER A 49 -5.51 2.59 -19.67
C SER A 49 -4.92 3.41 -20.81
N GLY A 50 -4.03 2.79 -21.57
CA GLY A 50 -3.40 3.36 -22.76
C GLY A 50 -2.92 2.27 -23.70
N ASN A 51 -2.42 2.68 -24.86
CA ASN A 51 -2.02 1.77 -25.93
C ASN A 51 -1.05 2.45 -26.90
N GLY A 52 -0.27 1.64 -27.61
CA GLY A 52 0.73 2.14 -28.54
C GLY A 52 1.04 1.18 -29.69
N ARG A 53 1.90 1.65 -30.59
CA ARG A 53 2.38 0.91 -31.75
C ARG A 53 3.81 1.30 -32.10
N TYR A 54 4.59 0.34 -32.59
CA TYR A 54 5.95 0.58 -33.07
C TYR A 54 6.20 -0.21 -34.35
N LEU A 55 6.04 0.47 -35.48
CA LEU A 55 6.01 -0.14 -36.81
C LEU A 55 7.35 -0.82 -37.17
N SER A 56 8.48 -0.29 -36.68
CA SER A 56 9.82 -0.83 -36.94
C SER A 56 10.01 -2.27 -36.46
N ALA A 57 9.34 -2.65 -35.35
CA ALA A 57 9.31 -4.01 -34.82
C ALA A 57 7.92 -4.66 -34.97
N GLN A 58 7.08 -4.11 -35.86
CA GLN A 58 5.69 -4.54 -36.14
C GLN A 58 4.78 -4.69 -34.90
N LEU A 59 5.08 -3.95 -33.82
CA LEU A 59 4.47 -4.16 -32.51
C LEU A 59 3.22 -3.32 -32.28
N LEU A 60 2.23 -3.92 -31.60
CA LEU A 60 1.04 -3.28 -31.03
C LEU A 60 0.91 -3.69 -29.57
N TRP A 61 0.56 -2.77 -28.66
CA TRP A 61 0.34 -3.08 -27.25
C TRP A 61 -0.76 -2.23 -26.63
N GLY A 62 -1.26 -2.68 -25.48
CA GLY A 62 -2.19 -1.95 -24.62
C GLY A 62 -2.02 -2.36 -23.17
N HIS A 63 -2.27 -1.43 -22.24
CA HIS A 63 -2.15 -1.63 -20.81
C HIS A 63 -3.39 -1.11 -20.07
N SER A 64 -3.64 -1.63 -18.87
CA SER A 64 -4.72 -1.11 -18.00
C SER A 64 -4.44 -1.43 -16.53
N ALA A 65 -4.31 -0.39 -15.71
CA ALA A 65 -4.10 -0.47 -14.26
C ALA A 65 -5.36 -0.03 -13.50
N MET A 66 -5.61 -0.58 -12.30
CA MET A 66 -6.81 -0.30 -11.50
C MET A 66 -6.59 -0.63 -10.01
N GLN A 67 -6.78 0.34 -9.13
CA GLN A 67 -6.51 0.24 -7.68
C GLN A 67 -7.40 -0.76 -6.92
N GLY A 68 -8.65 -0.96 -7.36
CA GLY A 68 -9.56 -1.90 -6.71
C GLY A 68 -9.77 -1.57 -5.23
N TRP A 69 -9.54 -2.54 -4.35
CA TRP A 69 -9.81 -2.43 -2.90
C TRP A 69 -8.62 -1.91 -2.05
N ARG A 70 -7.47 -1.59 -2.66
CA ARG A 70 -6.30 -1.08 -1.92
C ARG A 70 -6.51 0.38 -1.50
N GLU A 71 -5.92 0.79 -0.37
CA GLU A 71 -5.97 2.18 0.13
C GLU A 71 -5.20 3.13 -0.80
N THR A 72 -4.07 2.68 -1.34
CA THR A 72 -3.21 3.33 -2.34
C THR A 72 -3.13 2.48 -3.62
N MET A 73 -2.76 3.11 -4.73
CA MET A 73 -2.22 2.41 -5.90
C MET A 73 -0.69 2.43 -5.76
N GLU A 74 -0.03 1.27 -5.78
CA GLU A 74 1.44 1.19 -5.65
C GLU A 74 2.13 0.67 -6.92
N ASP A 75 1.36 0.10 -7.86
CA ASP A 75 1.90 -0.46 -9.09
C ASP A 75 2.37 0.62 -10.09
N ALA A 76 3.42 0.29 -10.83
CA ALA A 76 3.89 1.03 -12.01
C ALA A 76 4.05 0.07 -13.21
N HIS A 77 4.35 0.60 -14.40
CA HIS A 77 4.52 -0.20 -15.62
C HIS A 77 5.50 0.46 -16.59
N ILE A 78 6.02 -0.32 -17.54
CA ILE A 78 6.95 0.17 -18.58
C ILE A 78 6.35 -0.16 -19.95
N GLU A 79 6.31 0.84 -20.82
CA GLU A 79 6.05 0.67 -22.26
C GLU A 79 7.15 1.35 -23.09
N ARG A 80 8.29 0.65 -23.27
CA ARG A 80 9.45 1.15 -24.02
C ARG A 80 9.63 0.36 -25.33
N PRO A 81 9.03 0.82 -26.46
CA PRO A 81 9.10 0.11 -27.74
C PRO A 81 10.51 0.02 -28.35
N SER A 82 11.47 0.83 -27.92
CA SER A 82 12.89 0.69 -28.26
C SER A 82 13.76 0.76 -27.00
N MET A 83 14.63 -0.22 -26.83
CA MET A 83 15.68 -0.21 -25.79
C MET A 83 16.84 0.74 -26.12
N LEU A 84 17.11 1.02 -27.40
CA LEU A 84 18.29 1.80 -27.82
C LEU A 84 17.93 3.18 -28.41
N PRO A 85 18.83 4.18 -28.25
CA PRO A 85 18.89 5.33 -29.14
C PRO A 85 19.44 4.92 -30.53
N PRO A 86 19.07 5.63 -31.63
CA PRO A 86 19.38 5.18 -33.00
C PRO A 86 20.87 5.18 -33.39
N ASP A 87 21.74 5.80 -32.60
CA ASP A 87 23.17 5.97 -32.86
C ASP A 87 24.03 4.75 -32.50
N ARG A 88 23.47 3.76 -31.79
CA ARG A 88 24.22 2.60 -31.27
C ARG A 88 23.81 1.30 -31.95
N GLN A 89 24.59 0.84 -32.93
CA GLN A 89 24.49 -0.54 -33.40
C GLN A 89 24.94 -1.52 -32.31
N SER A 90 23.99 -2.03 -31.52
CA SER A 90 24.13 -3.27 -30.76
C SER A 90 22.95 -4.19 -31.08
N GLY A 91 23.04 -5.48 -30.71
CA GLY A 91 22.03 -6.49 -31.04
C GLY A 91 20.61 -6.20 -30.53
N TRP A 92 20.46 -5.24 -29.61
CA TRP A 92 19.20 -4.84 -28.99
C TRP A 92 18.44 -3.75 -29.77
N ALA A 93 18.88 -3.37 -30.98
CA ALA A 93 18.27 -2.31 -31.79
C ALA A 93 16.82 -2.58 -32.26
N GLN A 94 16.33 -3.81 -32.11
CA GLN A 94 14.92 -4.20 -32.35
C GLN A 94 14.24 -4.72 -31.07
N ALA A 95 14.86 -4.55 -29.91
CA ALA A 95 14.29 -4.99 -28.63
C ALA A 95 13.41 -3.90 -28.00
N SER A 96 12.29 -4.33 -27.42
CA SER A 96 11.35 -3.50 -26.67
C SER A 96 11.26 -4.00 -25.24
N LEU A 97 11.18 -3.11 -24.26
CA LEU A 97 10.93 -3.46 -22.86
C LEU A 97 9.47 -3.20 -22.51
N PHE A 98 8.83 -4.20 -21.92
CA PHE A 98 7.55 -4.07 -21.22
C PHE A 98 7.67 -4.70 -19.84
N GLY A 99 7.02 -4.11 -18.85
CA GLY A 99 7.08 -4.59 -17.47
C GLY A 99 5.94 -4.05 -16.63
N VAL A 100 5.66 -4.75 -15.53
CA VAL A 100 4.71 -4.33 -14.48
C VAL A 100 5.41 -4.50 -13.14
N MET A 101 5.35 -3.47 -12.30
CA MET A 101 6.03 -3.37 -11.02
C MET A 101 4.96 -3.33 -9.93
N ASP A 102 4.72 -4.45 -9.23
CA ASP A 102 3.84 -4.47 -8.04
C ASP A 102 4.57 -3.80 -6.87
N GLY A 103 4.06 -2.66 -6.41
CA GLY A 103 4.66 -1.87 -5.34
C GLY A 103 4.27 -2.39 -3.94
N HIS A 104 5.20 -2.32 -2.99
CA HIS A 104 4.92 -2.69 -1.61
C HIS A 104 5.61 -1.80 -0.59
N GLY A 105 4.81 -1.16 0.26
CA GLY A 105 5.29 -0.22 1.28
C GLY A 105 5.48 1.19 0.72
N GLY A 106 4.90 1.48 -0.44
CA GLY A 106 4.99 2.74 -1.14
C GLY A 106 5.31 2.58 -2.64
N GLU A 107 4.71 3.42 -3.46
CA GLU A 107 4.87 3.45 -4.92
C GLU A 107 6.26 3.86 -5.42
N GLN A 108 7.13 4.39 -4.55
CA GLN A 108 8.35 5.10 -4.95
C GLN A 108 9.33 4.18 -5.69
N VAL A 109 9.47 2.92 -5.27
CA VAL A 109 10.38 1.95 -5.92
C VAL A 109 9.81 1.50 -7.26
N ALA A 110 8.49 1.27 -7.36
CA ALA A 110 7.84 0.90 -8.61
C ALA A 110 7.98 2.00 -9.67
N ARG A 111 7.69 3.25 -9.32
CA ARG A 111 7.89 4.43 -10.18
C ARG A 111 9.36 4.71 -10.49
N PHE A 112 10.28 4.42 -9.56
CA PHE A 112 11.72 4.52 -9.84
C PHE A 112 12.14 3.51 -10.92
N CYS A 113 11.68 2.26 -10.83
CA CYS A 113 11.92 1.24 -11.84
C CYS A 113 11.30 1.60 -13.20
N GLU A 114 10.08 2.15 -13.24
CA GLU A 114 9.42 2.65 -14.46
C GLU A 114 10.30 3.67 -15.22
N LEU A 115 10.94 4.59 -14.48
CA LEU A 115 11.73 5.68 -15.06
C LEU A 115 13.20 5.32 -15.37
N HIS A 116 13.77 4.29 -14.74
CA HIS A 116 15.22 4.02 -14.78
C HIS A 116 15.63 2.63 -15.28
N LEU A 117 14.69 1.72 -15.58
CA LEU A 117 15.03 0.43 -16.20
C LEU A 117 15.35 0.59 -17.72
N PRO A 118 16.33 -0.19 -18.24
CA PRO A 118 17.05 0.11 -19.49
C PRO A 118 16.33 -0.26 -20.80
#